data_AF-A0A3D9U9H5-F1
#
_entry.id   AF-A0A3D9U9H5-F1
#
_cell.length_a   1.000
_cell.length_b   1.000
_cell.length_c   1.000
_cell.angle_alpha   90.00
_cell.angle_beta   90.00
_cell.angle_gamma   90.00
#
_symmetry.space_group_name_H-M   'P 1'
#
loop_
_entity.id
_entity.type
_entity.pdbx_description
1 polymer ?
#
loop_
_entity_poly.entity_id
_entity_poly.type
_entity_poly.pdbx_seq_one_letter_code
_entity_poly.pdbx_strand_id
1 'polypeptide(L)'
;MASRTDHQKAFISLFKQTARYQVFRDFCNCAMAAIHNKHCFSEELEQYYLKTIKKYERADVDRIVQLFSHVVLGLAQESGDFLGSVFMQLELGNKDLQQFFTPWEVARMMAQMQLHDAAGLLQTQPFVTLCDPCVGAGCMILAAADVLRELGHDPLCSLWVSVVDIDPLAAVMAYIQLSLSGIPAAVTIGNALHDGGNKRTRYTPAHYLGNWSARLREVKLIAA
;
A
#
# COMPACT_ATOMS: atom_id res chain seq x y z
N MET A 1 14.87 27.91 10.04
CA MET A 1 14.07 26.86 9.38
C MET A 1 14.01 25.68 10.32
N ALA A 2 12.84 25.30 10.82
CA ALA A 2 12.73 24.08 11.64
C ALA A 2 13.14 22.88 10.78
N SER A 3 14.00 21.99 11.28
CA SER A 3 14.37 20.78 10.54
C SER A 3 13.11 19.95 10.29
N ARG A 4 12.84 19.63 9.03
CA ARG A 4 11.75 18.72 8.64
C ARG A 4 11.91 17.39 9.39
N THR A 5 10.86 16.89 10.02
CA THR A 5 10.91 15.62 10.75
C THR A 5 11.18 14.47 9.78
N ASP A 6 12.17 13.64 10.09
CA ASP A 6 12.36 12.37 9.40
C ASP A 6 11.40 11.34 10.01
N HIS A 7 10.25 11.15 9.35
CA HIS A 7 9.19 10.27 9.85
C HIS A 7 9.59 8.79 9.86
N GLN A 8 10.48 8.33 8.97
CA GLN A 8 10.98 6.95 8.99
C GLN A 8 11.87 6.72 10.21
N LYS A 9 12.82 7.62 10.48
CA LYS A 9 13.66 7.54 11.69
C LYS A 9 12.83 7.64 12.97
N ALA A 10 11.85 8.53 13.01
CA ALA A 10 10.96 8.68 14.15
C ALA A 10 10.11 7.42 14.39
N PHE A 11 9.56 6.82 13.32
CA PHE A 11 8.86 5.54 13.38
C PHE A 11 9.76 4.44 13.97
N ILE A 12 10.96 4.27 13.42
CA ILE A 12 11.91 3.23 13.85
C ILE A 12 12.29 3.41 15.32
N SER A 13 12.57 4.64 15.74
CA SER A 13 12.91 4.97 17.13
C SER A 13 11.78 4.63 18.09
N LEU A 14 10.55 5.02 17.76
CA LEU A 14 9.36 4.73 18.56
C LEU A 14 9.07 3.21 18.60
N PHE A 15 9.21 2.54 17.46
CA PHE A 15 8.98 1.10 17.35
C PHE A 15 9.94 0.33 18.26
N LYS A 16 11.24 0.68 18.27
CA LYS A 16 12.25 0.04 19.13
C LYS A 16 11.96 0.14 20.62
N GLN A 17 11.27 1.19 21.07
CA GLN A 17 10.84 1.34 22.47
C GLN A 17 9.68 0.41 22.87
N THR A 18 9.04 -0.21 21.88
CA THR A 18 7.82 -1.01 22.04
C THR A 18 8.06 -2.51 21.75
N ALA A 19 9.18 -2.91 21.13
CA ALA A 19 9.15 -4.02 20.18
C ALA A 19 9.46 -5.46 20.64
N ARG A 20 8.64 -6.37 20.10
CA ARG A 20 8.98 -7.63 19.41
C ARG A 20 8.30 -7.65 18.01
N TYR A 21 8.73 -8.51 17.08
CA TYR A 21 8.20 -8.65 15.69
C TYR A 21 6.66 -8.64 15.58
N GLN A 22 5.97 -9.30 16.52
CA GLN A 22 4.50 -9.37 16.54
C GLN A 22 3.82 -8.00 16.50
N VAL A 23 4.43 -6.98 17.12
CA VAL A 23 3.88 -5.61 17.20
C VAL A 23 3.76 -4.99 15.81
N PHE A 24 4.73 -5.21 14.91
CA PHE A 24 4.68 -4.64 13.56
C PHE A 24 3.55 -5.28 12.74
N ARG A 25 3.42 -6.60 12.82
CA ARG A 25 2.35 -7.35 12.16
C ARG A 25 0.98 -6.90 12.66
N ASP A 26 0.80 -6.78 13.97
CA ASP A 26 -0.45 -6.35 14.57
C ASP A 26 -0.78 -4.90 14.17
N PHE A 27 0.21 -3.99 14.21
CA PHE A 27 0.09 -2.63 13.72
C PHE A 27 -0.42 -2.58 12.27
N CYS A 28 0.22 -3.29 11.34
CA CYS A 28 -0.16 -3.31 9.93
C CYS A 28 -1.59 -3.85 9.74
N ASN A 29 -1.94 -4.97 10.38
CA ASN A 29 -3.28 -5.53 10.21
C ASN A 29 -4.37 -4.64 10.85
N CYS A 30 -4.09 -4.02 12.00
CA CYS A 30 -5.00 -3.06 12.61
C CYS A 30 -5.21 -1.82 11.75
N ALA A 31 -4.13 -1.26 11.18
CA ALA A 31 -4.21 -0.11 10.28
C ALA A 31 -5.01 -0.44 9.00
N MET A 32 -4.75 -1.60 8.39
CA MET A 32 -5.51 -2.07 7.23
C MET A 32 -7.00 -2.26 7.55
N ALA A 33 -7.33 -2.90 8.67
CA ALA A 33 -8.72 -3.11 9.09
C ALA A 33 -9.45 -1.76 9.29
N ALA A 34 -8.82 -0.80 9.97
CA ALA A 34 -9.40 0.53 10.20
C ALA A 34 -9.65 1.30 8.89
N ILE A 35 -8.70 1.28 7.95
CA ILE A 35 -8.85 1.92 6.63
C ILE A 35 -9.97 1.25 5.82
N HIS A 36 -9.97 -0.08 5.78
CA HIS A 36 -10.92 -0.88 5.01
C HIS A 36 -12.35 -0.69 5.52
N ASN A 37 -12.57 -0.87 6.83
CA ASN A 37 -13.90 -0.83 7.43
C ASN A 37 -14.57 0.54 7.32
N LYS A 38 -13.80 1.61 7.13
CA LYS A 38 -14.36 2.94 6.85
C LYS A 38 -15.13 3.00 5.52
N HIS A 39 -14.80 2.16 4.54
CA HIS A 39 -15.36 2.19 3.18
C HIS A 39 -16.14 0.92 2.83
N CYS A 40 -15.69 -0.24 3.31
CA CYS A 40 -16.35 -1.53 3.10
C CYS A 40 -16.32 -2.29 4.43
N PHE A 41 -17.33 -2.04 5.27
CA PHE A 41 -17.36 -2.62 6.61
C PHE A 41 -17.37 -4.16 6.57
N SER A 42 -16.47 -4.77 7.33
CA SER A 42 -16.41 -6.20 7.57
C SER A 42 -16.38 -6.46 9.08
N GLU A 43 -17.43 -7.10 9.58
CA GLU A 43 -17.54 -7.52 10.98
C GLU A 43 -16.36 -8.43 11.37
N GLU A 44 -15.90 -9.30 10.46
CA GLU A 44 -14.74 -10.16 10.68
C GLU A 44 -13.46 -9.34 10.92
N LEU A 45 -13.20 -8.32 10.10
CA LEU A 45 -12.04 -7.44 10.27
C LEU A 45 -12.17 -6.56 11.52
N GLU A 46 -13.38 -6.10 11.84
CA GLU A 46 -13.62 -5.31 13.06
C GLU A 46 -13.31 -6.15 14.30
N GLN A 47 -13.81 -7.39 14.35
CA GLN A 47 -13.52 -8.31 15.43
C GLN A 47 -12.04 -8.67 15.50
N TYR A 48 -11.36 -8.85 14.37
CA TYR A 48 -9.91 -9.07 14.33
C TYR A 48 -9.16 -7.87 14.92
N TYR A 49 -9.52 -6.64 14.52
CA TYR A 49 -8.96 -5.40 15.05
C TYR A 49 -9.16 -5.33 16.57
N LEU A 50 -10.39 -5.50 17.05
CA LEU A 50 -10.73 -5.42 18.47
C LEU A 50 -10.02 -6.50 19.30
N LYS A 51 -9.94 -7.74 18.80
CA LYS A 51 -9.22 -8.84 19.47
C LYS A 51 -7.71 -8.58 19.53
N THR A 52 -7.16 -7.93 18.50
CA THR A 52 -5.73 -7.64 18.43
C THR A 52 -5.37 -6.47 19.35
N ILE A 53 -6.08 -5.34 19.25
CA ILE A 53 -5.76 -4.13 20.02
C ILE A 53 -6.00 -4.32 21.53
N LYS A 54 -6.93 -5.18 21.95
CA LYS A 54 -7.19 -5.52 23.36
C LYS A 54 -6.01 -6.20 24.07
N LYS A 55 -5.03 -6.71 23.33
CA LYS A 55 -3.82 -7.33 23.91
C LYS A 55 -2.83 -6.30 24.45
N TYR A 56 -3.00 -5.03 24.09
CA TYR A 56 -2.05 -3.96 24.37
C TYR A 56 -2.56 -3.07 25.51
N GLU A 57 -1.66 -2.63 26.37
CA GLU A 57 -1.98 -1.61 27.36
C GLU A 57 -2.23 -0.25 26.68
N ARG A 58 -2.89 0.67 27.39
CA ARG A 58 -3.26 1.97 26.83
C ARG A 58 -2.06 2.72 26.24
N ALA A 59 -0.93 2.72 26.94
CA ALA A 59 0.30 3.38 26.48
C ALA A 59 0.82 2.77 25.17
N ASP A 60 0.73 1.45 24.99
CA ASP A 60 1.14 0.79 23.75
C ASP A 60 0.18 1.06 22.60
N VAL A 61 -1.12 1.12 22.89
CA VAL A 61 -2.12 1.55 21.89
C VAL A 61 -1.83 2.98 21.41
N ASP A 62 -1.51 3.89 22.33
CA ASP A 62 -1.17 5.27 21.97
C ASP A 62 0.12 5.31 21.11
N ARG A 63 1.13 4.46 21.40
CA ARG A 63 2.33 4.31 20.53
C ARG A 63 1.98 3.75 19.15
N ILE A 64 1.11 2.75 19.06
CA ILE A 64 0.64 2.19 17.77
C ILE A 64 -0.06 3.28 16.93
N VAL A 65 -0.86 4.15 17.54
CA VAL A 65 -1.49 5.28 16.85
C VAL A 65 -0.46 6.31 16.39
N GLN A 66 0.57 6.57 17.20
CA GLN A 66 1.69 7.45 16.81
C GLN A 66 2.50 6.86 15.64
N LEU A 67 2.76 5.54 15.64
CA LEU A 67 3.37 4.84 14.50
C LEU A 67 2.54 5.05 13.22
N PHE A 68 1.22 4.89 13.30
CA PHE A 68 0.34 5.15 12.15
C PHE A 68 0.45 6.59 11.65
N SER A 69 0.52 7.55 12.58
CA SER A 69 0.67 8.98 12.26
C SER A 69 1.98 9.25 11.51
N HIS A 70 3.09 8.59 11.87
CA HIS A 70 4.35 8.71 11.12
C HIS A 70 4.26 8.15 9.70
N VAL A 71 3.50 7.07 9.47
CA VAL A 71 3.27 6.54 8.11
C VAL A 71 2.48 7.54 7.27
N VAL A 72 1.37 8.06 7.81
CA VAL A 72 0.52 9.04 7.11
C VAL A 72 1.32 10.30 6.75
N LEU A 73 2.00 10.88 7.75
CA LEU A 73 2.77 12.10 7.55
C LEU A 73 3.99 11.86 6.66
N GLY A 74 4.65 10.71 6.77
CA GLY A 74 5.79 10.35 5.92
C GLY A 74 5.41 10.24 4.45
N LEU A 75 4.32 9.51 4.13
CA LEU A 75 3.82 9.38 2.76
C LEU A 75 3.29 10.70 2.19
N ALA A 76 2.70 11.56 3.02
CA ALA A 76 2.29 12.90 2.60
C ALA A 76 3.48 13.86 2.40
N GLN A 77 4.59 13.59 3.08
CA GLN A 77 5.80 14.41 3.03
C GLN A 77 6.58 14.16 1.74
N GLU A 78 6.71 12.91 1.32
CA GLU A 78 7.51 12.49 0.17
C GLU A 78 7.00 11.15 -0.35
N SER A 79 6.93 11.01 -1.67
CA SER A 79 6.63 9.73 -2.32
C SER A 79 7.74 8.73 -2.02
N GLY A 80 7.36 7.52 -1.63
CA GLY A 80 8.33 6.47 -1.35
C GLY A 80 7.70 5.20 -0.81
N ASP A 81 8.50 4.14 -0.74
CA ASP A 81 8.15 2.91 -0.03
C ASP A 81 8.46 3.05 1.47
N PHE A 82 7.60 3.76 2.19
CA PHE A 82 7.77 4.03 3.63
C PHE A 82 7.78 2.74 4.46
N LEU A 83 6.74 1.92 4.35
CA LEU A 83 6.61 0.70 5.16
C LEU A 83 7.61 -0.36 4.75
N GLY A 84 7.90 -0.51 3.45
CA GLY A 84 8.93 -1.43 2.99
C GLY A 84 10.32 -1.01 3.44
N SER A 85 10.67 0.28 3.35
CA SER A 85 11.94 0.82 3.88
C SER A 85 12.09 0.56 5.38
N VAL A 86 11.07 0.89 6.17
CA VAL A 86 11.07 0.65 7.62
C VAL A 86 11.18 -0.84 7.94
N PHE A 87 10.45 -1.69 7.23
CA PHE A 87 10.46 -3.14 7.43
C PHE A 87 11.84 -3.74 7.17
N MET A 88 12.53 -3.30 6.11
CA MET A 88 13.89 -3.71 5.79
C MET A 88 14.91 -3.19 6.81
N GLN A 89 14.81 -1.91 7.22
CA GLN A 89 15.73 -1.32 8.21
C GLN A 89 15.58 -1.92 9.61
N LEU A 90 14.39 -2.41 9.95
CA LEU A 90 14.14 -3.14 11.21
C LEU A 90 14.49 -4.63 11.11
N GLU A 91 14.97 -5.11 9.96
CA GLU A 91 15.29 -6.52 9.70
C GLU A 91 14.12 -7.47 10.01
N LEU A 92 12.88 -7.02 9.74
CA LEU A 92 11.66 -7.79 10.01
C LEU A 92 11.35 -8.81 8.90
N GLY A 93 12.15 -8.83 7.83
CA GLY A 93 12.02 -9.78 6.73
C GLY A 93 12.13 -11.22 7.19
N ASN A 94 11.35 -12.09 6.55
CA ASN A 94 11.51 -13.52 6.77
C ASN A 94 12.80 -13.99 6.09
N LYS A 95 13.80 -14.37 6.91
CA LYS A 95 15.12 -14.82 6.42
C LYS A 95 15.03 -16.06 5.53
N ASP A 96 14.04 -16.93 5.78
CA ASP A 96 13.81 -18.15 4.98
C ASP A 96 13.18 -17.83 3.62
N LEU A 97 12.46 -16.71 3.50
CA LEU A 97 11.89 -16.24 2.23
C LEU A 97 12.86 -15.37 1.42
N GLN A 98 14.05 -15.05 1.97
CA GLN A 98 15.03 -14.15 1.35
C GLN A 98 14.38 -12.87 0.78
N GLN A 99 13.45 -12.28 1.53
CA GLN A 99 12.71 -11.12 1.08
C GLN A 99 13.63 -9.90 0.99
N PHE A 100 13.93 -9.48 -0.24
CA PHE A 100 14.57 -8.21 -0.55
C PHE A 100 13.57 -7.36 -1.32
N PHE A 101 13.24 -6.19 -0.78
CA PHE A 101 12.39 -5.24 -1.50
C PHE A 101 13.21 -4.43 -2.50
N THR A 102 12.57 -4.12 -3.63
CA THR A 102 13.15 -3.29 -4.68
C THR A 102 13.50 -1.91 -4.13
N PRO A 103 14.75 -1.43 -4.28
CA PRO A 103 15.11 -0.07 -3.87
C PRO A 103 14.28 0.98 -4.62
N TRP A 104 13.90 2.06 -3.91
CA TRP A 104 13.05 3.13 -4.45
C TRP A 104 13.56 3.69 -5.79
N GLU A 105 14.86 4.00 -5.88
CA GLU A 105 15.45 4.57 -7.10
C GLU A 105 15.36 3.62 -8.30
N VAL A 106 15.45 2.31 -8.08
CA VAL A 106 15.30 1.30 -9.14
C VAL A 106 13.84 1.24 -9.59
N ALA A 107 12.90 1.24 -8.64
CA ALA A 107 11.47 1.27 -8.95
C ALA A 107 11.08 2.53 -9.74
N ARG A 108 11.61 3.70 -9.34
CA ARG A 108 11.43 4.99 -10.05
C ARG A 108 11.98 4.95 -11.46
N MET A 109 13.23 4.50 -11.64
CA MET A 109 13.82 4.34 -12.97
C MET A 109 12.96 3.45 -13.87
N MET A 110 12.54 2.28 -13.37
CA MET A 110 11.69 1.35 -14.12
C MET A 110 10.31 1.96 -14.45
N ALA A 111 9.72 2.72 -13.52
CA ALA A 111 8.46 3.42 -13.75
C ALA A 111 8.58 4.49 -14.85
N GLN A 112 9.64 5.30 -14.82
CA GLN A 112 9.91 6.33 -15.83
C GLN A 112 10.07 5.72 -17.23
N MET A 113 10.77 4.57 -17.33
CA MET A 113 10.91 3.86 -18.60
C MET A 113 9.58 3.32 -19.12
N GLN A 114 8.74 2.76 -18.24
CA GLN A 114 7.46 2.15 -18.63
C GLN A 114 6.37 3.19 -18.94
N LEU A 115 6.38 4.32 -18.24
CA LEU A 115 5.36 5.37 -18.34
C LEU A 115 5.81 6.59 -19.15
N HIS A 116 6.91 6.47 -19.92
CA HIS A 116 7.48 7.58 -20.70
C HIS A 116 6.46 8.25 -21.65
N ASP A 117 5.49 7.48 -22.18
CA ASP A 117 4.41 7.98 -23.04
C ASP A 117 3.02 7.83 -22.39
N ALA A 118 2.94 7.91 -21.06
CA ALA A 118 1.65 7.86 -20.37
C ALA A 118 0.69 8.97 -20.82
N ALA A 119 1.22 10.16 -21.17
CA ALA A 119 0.42 11.26 -21.68
C ALA A 119 -0.21 10.96 -23.05
N GLY A 120 0.52 10.32 -23.98
CA GLY A 120 -0.04 9.86 -25.25
C GLY A 120 -1.08 8.76 -25.05
N LEU A 121 -0.81 7.82 -24.14
CA LEU A 121 -1.74 6.74 -23.82
C LEU A 121 -3.06 7.27 -23.24
N LEU A 122 -3.00 8.24 -22.32
CA LEU A 122 -4.17 8.85 -21.68
C LEU A 122 -4.97 9.81 -22.58
N GLN A 123 -4.48 10.14 -23.77
CA GLN A 123 -5.30 10.84 -24.79
C GLN A 123 -6.27 9.90 -25.49
N THR A 124 -5.94 8.62 -25.57
CA THR A 124 -6.73 7.61 -26.31
C THR A 124 -7.44 6.63 -25.38
N GLN A 125 -6.97 6.50 -24.14
CA GLN A 125 -7.51 5.61 -23.12
C GLN A 125 -7.98 6.41 -21.90
N PRO A 126 -9.08 5.99 -21.24
CA PRO A 126 -9.63 6.74 -20.10
C PRO A 126 -8.77 6.65 -18.84
N PHE A 127 -7.84 5.69 -18.77
CA PHE A 127 -6.90 5.46 -17.66
C PHE A 127 -5.86 4.40 -18.04
N VAL A 128 -4.77 4.32 -17.27
CA VAL A 128 -3.77 3.27 -17.28
C VAL A 128 -4.17 2.16 -16.30
N THR A 129 -3.92 0.90 -16.65
CA THR A 129 -3.99 -0.22 -15.70
C THR A 129 -2.62 -0.83 -15.47
N LEU A 130 -2.26 -1.10 -14.21
CA LEU A 130 -1.02 -1.78 -13.85
C LEU A 130 -1.31 -3.09 -13.09
N CYS A 131 -0.45 -4.08 -13.29
CA CYS A 131 -0.48 -5.34 -12.58
C CYS A 131 0.89 -5.63 -11.97
N ASP A 132 0.94 -6.01 -10.69
CA ASP A 132 2.15 -6.49 -10.03
C ASP A 132 1.88 -7.84 -9.35
N PRO A 133 2.43 -8.96 -9.89
CA PRO A 133 2.18 -10.31 -9.38
C PRO A 133 3.01 -10.67 -8.14
N CYS A 134 3.90 -9.79 -7.67
CA CYS A 134 4.75 -9.99 -6.51
C CYS A 134 5.04 -8.65 -5.82
N VAL A 135 3.96 -7.97 -5.45
CA VAL A 135 3.96 -6.54 -5.12
C VAL A 135 4.85 -6.14 -3.93
N GLY A 136 5.17 -7.06 -3.05
CA GLY A 136 5.85 -6.77 -1.79
C GLY A 136 5.07 -5.72 -0.99
N ALA A 137 5.78 -4.70 -0.51
CA ALA A 137 5.15 -3.55 0.15
C ALA A 137 4.54 -2.50 -0.81
N GLY A 138 4.58 -2.71 -2.13
CA GLY A 138 3.98 -1.81 -3.13
C GLY A 138 4.93 -0.81 -3.79
N CYS A 139 6.25 -0.94 -3.60
CA CYS A 139 7.27 0.00 -4.09
C CYS A 139 7.11 0.34 -5.59
N MET A 140 6.95 -0.67 -6.45
CA MET A 140 6.81 -0.48 -7.90
C MET A 140 5.57 0.34 -8.27
N ILE A 141 4.45 0.08 -7.61
CA ILE A 141 3.20 0.81 -7.86
C ILE A 141 3.27 2.24 -7.32
N LEU A 142 3.87 2.44 -6.15
CA LEU A 142 4.08 3.76 -5.57
C LEU A 142 4.96 4.62 -6.49
N ALA A 143 6.03 4.05 -7.03
CA ALA A 143 6.90 4.72 -8.01
C ALA A 143 6.16 5.05 -9.31
N ALA A 144 5.35 4.13 -9.83
CA ALA A 144 4.53 4.38 -11.02
C ALA A 144 3.51 5.51 -10.82
N ALA A 145 2.83 5.53 -9.67
CA ALA A 145 1.90 6.60 -9.33
C ALA A 145 2.60 7.95 -9.13
N ASP A 146 3.82 7.95 -8.59
CA ASP A 146 4.66 9.13 -8.44
C ASP A 146 5.07 9.72 -9.80
N VAL A 147 5.55 8.88 -10.73
CA VAL A 147 5.87 9.29 -12.11
C VAL A 147 4.63 9.84 -12.83
N LEU A 148 3.45 9.23 -12.68
CA LEU A 148 2.22 9.78 -13.26
C LEU A 148 1.90 11.17 -12.73
N ARG A 149 2.11 11.43 -11.43
CA ARG A 149 1.94 12.76 -10.84
C ARG A 149 2.94 13.77 -11.40
N GLU A 150 4.20 13.39 -11.58
CA GLU A 150 5.22 14.23 -12.21
C GLU A 150 4.82 14.61 -13.65
N LEU A 151 4.15 13.71 -14.37
CA LEU A 151 3.59 13.95 -15.70
C LEU A 151 2.26 14.72 -15.67
N GLY A 152 1.77 15.14 -14.51
CA GLY A 152 0.56 15.94 -14.35
C GLY A 152 -0.75 15.15 -14.35
N HIS A 153 -0.69 13.82 -14.20
CA HIS A 153 -1.86 12.95 -14.16
C HIS A 153 -2.13 12.47 -12.73
N ASP A 154 -3.31 12.79 -12.19
CA ASP A 154 -3.75 12.32 -10.87
C ASP A 154 -4.07 10.81 -10.90
N PRO A 155 -3.34 9.95 -10.15
CA PRO A 155 -3.59 8.52 -10.12
C PRO A 155 -5.00 8.13 -9.70
N LEU A 156 -5.69 8.93 -8.86
CA LEU A 156 -7.08 8.65 -8.47
C LEU A 156 -8.01 8.58 -9.69
N CYS A 157 -7.70 9.38 -10.72
CA CYS A 157 -8.48 9.50 -11.94
C CYS A 157 -7.87 8.70 -13.10
N SER A 158 -6.55 8.60 -13.19
CA SER A 158 -5.85 8.09 -14.36
C SER A 158 -5.22 6.70 -14.20
N LEU A 159 -5.25 6.09 -13.00
CA LEU A 159 -4.59 4.81 -12.73
C LEU A 159 -5.50 3.85 -11.98
N TRP A 160 -5.53 2.60 -12.42
CA TRP A 160 -6.06 1.49 -11.63
C TRP A 160 -5.08 0.34 -11.54
N VAL A 161 -4.99 -0.28 -10.36
CA VAL A 161 -3.96 -1.29 -10.09
C VAL A 161 -4.57 -2.61 -9.62
N SER A 162 -4.07 -3.73 -10.12
CA SER A 162 -4.30 -5.07 -9.56
C SER A 162 -2.98 -5.63 -9.05
N VAL A 163 -2.89 -5.94 -7.76
CA VAL A 163 -1.66 -6.48 -7.18
C VAL A 163 -1.92 -7.74 -6.37
N VAL A 164 -0.92 -8.60 -6.29
CA VAL A 164 -0.96 -9.80 -5.48
C VAL A 164 0.41 -10.06 -4.83
N ASP A 165 0.38 -10.55 -3.59
CA ASP A 165 1.57 -11.10 -2.94
C ASP A 165 1.22 -12.39 -2.18
N ILE A 166 2.19 -13.31 -2.14
CA ILE A 166 2.07 -14.56 -1.40
C ILE A 166 2.26 -14.34 0.10
N ASP A 167 3.04 -13.34 0.52
CA ASP A 167 3.19 -12.94 1.92
C ASP A 167 2.03 -12.01 2.33
N PRO A 168 1.17 -12.45 3.28
CA PRO A 168 0.09 -11.61 3.80
C PRO A 168 0.56 -10.28 4.37
N LEU A 169 1.72 -10.22 5.03
CA LEU A 169 2.18 -8.98 5.66
C LEU A 169 2.65 -7.97 4.60
N ALA A 170 3.35 -8.44 3.57
CA ALA A 170 3.78 -7.60 2.45
C ALA A 170 2.57 -6.98 1.73
N ALA A 171 1.60 -7.80 1.33
CA ALA A 171 0.35 -7.32 0.72
C ALA A 171 -0.43 -6.35 1.63
N VAL A 172 -0.43 -6.55 2.95
CA VAL A 172 -1.05 -5.61 3.90
C VAL A 172 -0.30 -4.27 3.94
N MET A 173 1.04 -4.27 3.91
CA MET A 173 1.82 -3.03 3.78
C MET A 173 1.47 -2.31 2.47
N ALA A 174 1.43 -3.03 1.35
CA ALA A 174 0.99 -2.47 0.06
C ALA A 174 -0.40 -1.84 0.16
N TYR A 175 -1.37 -2.55 0.75
CA TYR A 175 -2.72 -2.02 0.94
C TYR A 175 -2.72 -0.66 1.67
N ILE A 176 -1.99 -0.55 2.78
CA ILE A 176 -1.91 0.68 3.58
C ILE A 176 -1.30 1.81 2.75
N GLN A 177 -0.14 1.57 2.13
CA GLN A 177 0.58 2.61 1.39
C GLN A 177 -0.22 3.10 0.17
N LEU A 178 -0.81 2.18 -0.59
CA LEU A 178 -1.66 2.53 -1.74
C LEU A 178 -2.91 3.28 -1.31
N SER A 179 -3.53 2.88 -0.19
CA SER A 179 -4.70 3.56 0.37
C SER A 179 -4.39 5.00 0.79
N LEU A 180 -3.30 5.20 1.53
CA LEU A 180 -2.87 6.52 2.02
C LEU A 180 -2.34 7.41 0.89
N SER A 181 -1.82 6.81 -0.17
CA SER A 181 -1.36 7.53 -1.37
C SER A 181 -2.48 7.80 -2.37
N GLY A 182 -3.74 7.50 -2.05
CA GLY A 182 -4.88 7.77 -2.93
C GLY A 182 -4.88 6.96 -4.24
N ILE A 183 -4.23 5.78 -4.26
CA ILE A 183 -4.10 4.95 -5.46
C ILE A 183 -5.27 3.94 -5.51
N PRO A 184 -6.10 3.94 -6.57
CA PRO A 184 -7.14 2.95 -6.77
C PRO A 184 -6.56 1.57 -7.05
N ALA A 185 -6.81 0.61 -6.18
CA ALA A 185 -6.23 -0.73 -6.32
C ALA A 185 -7.13 -1.85 -5.81
N ALA A 186 -6.92 -3.04 -6.38
CA ALA A 186 -7.30 -4.33 -5.85
C ALA A 186 -6.04 -5.02 -5.31
N VAL A 187 -5.97 -5.24 -4.00
CA VAL A 187 -4.81 -5.86 -3.34
C VAL A 187 -5.19 -7.24 -2.85
N THR A 188 -4.51 -8.26 -3.38
CA THR A 188 -4.83 -9.66 -3.13
C THR A 188 -3.72 -10.34 -2.33
N ILE A 189 -4.11 -11.10 -1.30
CA ILE A 189 -3.19 -12.03 -0.65
C ILE A 189 -3.37 -13.40 -1.28
N GLY A 190 -2.38 -13.87 -2.04
CA GLY A 190 -2.51 -15.11 -2.81
C GLY A 190 -1.25 -15.48 -3.57
N ASN A 191 -1.27 -16.67 -4.18
CA ASN A 191 -0.18 -17.12 -5.04
C ASN A 191 -0.48 -16.70 -6.49
N ALA A 192 0.35 -15.83 -7.08
CA ALA A 192 0.15 -15.38 -8.46
C ALA A 192 0.25 -16.50 -9.52
N LEU A 193 0.92 -17.61 -9.21
CA LEU A 193 1.05 -18.77 -10.09
C LEU A 193 -0.15 -19.72 -10.04
N HIS A 194 -1.10 -19.49 -9.12
CA HIS A 194 -2.30 -20.31 -9.00
C HIS A 194 -3.52 -19.41 -8.98
N ASP A 195 -4.55 -19.74 -9.77
CA ASP A 195 -5.82 -19.04 -9.70
C ASP A 195 -6.57 -19.46 -8.42
N GLY A 196 -6.15 -18.88 -7.28
CA GLY A 196 -6.79 -19.04 -5.97
C GLY A 196 -8.09 -18.22 -5.85
N GLY A 197 -8.51 -17.56 -6.93
CA GLY A 197 -9.62 -16.62 -6.98
C GLY A 197 -9.34 -15.32 -6.24
N ASN A 198 -10.38 -14.48 -6.15
CA ASN A 198 -10.33 -13.14 -5.57
C ASN A 198 -10.76 -13.08 -4.09
N LYS A 199 -10.85 -14.22 -3.39
CA LYS A 199 -11.45 -14.33 -2.04
C LYS A 199 -10.75 -13.48 -0.97
N ARG A 200 -9.47 -13.18 -1.14
CA ARG A 200 -8.67 -12.36 -0.20
C ARG A 200 -8.29 -11.00 -0.80
N THR A 201 -9.07 -10.52 -1.78
CA THR A 201 -8.89 -9.20 -2.38
C THR A 201 -9.52 -8.15 -1.50
N ARG A 202 -8.81 -7.04 -1.28
CA ARG A 202 -9.34 -5.81 -0.68
C ARG A 202 -9.13 -4.65 -1.63
N TYR A 203 -10.13 -3.79 -1.74
CA TYR A 203 -10.02 -2.58 -2.54
C TYR A 203 -9.61 -1.39 -1.67
N THR A 204 -8.75 -0.53 -2.21
CA THR A 204 -8.34 0.70 -1.51
C THR A 204 -9.51 1.70 -1.47
N PRO A 205 -9.51 2.67 -0.52
CA PRO A 205 -10.50 3.75 -0.48
C PRO A 205 -10.71 4.45 -1.84
N ALA A 206 -9.60 4.73 -2.54
CA ALA A 206 -9.59 5.36 -3.85
C ALA A 206 -10.36 4.56 -4.92
N HIS A 207 -10.40 3.23 -4.83
CA HIS A 207 -11.24 2.39 -5.69
C HIS A 207 -12.73 2.76 -5.54
N TYR A 208 -13.20 2.87 -4.30
CA TYR A 208 -14.60 3.17 -4.00
C TYR A 208 -14.94 4.62 -4.37
N LEU A 209 -14.09 5.56 -3.95
CA LEU A 209 -14.29 7.00 -4.19
C LEU A 209 -14.29 7.35 -5.69
N GLY A 210 -13.45 6.69 -6.49
CA GLY A 210 -13.38 6.89 -7.95
C GLY A 210 -14.38 6.06 -8.75
N ASN A 211 -15.32 5.34 -8.11
CA ASN A 211 -16.28 4.43 -8.76
C ASN A 211 -15.63 3.46 -9.77
N TRP A 212 -14.46 2.94 -9.42
CA TRP A 212 -13.62 2.21 -10.36
C TRP A 212 -14.23 0.90 -10.85
N SER A 213 -15.06 0.26 -10.04
CA SER A 213 -15.85 -0.90 -10.46
C SER A 213 -16.70 -0.62 -11.70
N ALA A 214 -17.29 0.57 -11.84
CA ALA A 214 -18.05 0.95 -13.02
C ALA A 214 -17.14 1.27 -14.21
N ARG A 215 -16.10 2.07 -13.99
CA ARG A 215 -15.13 2.48 -15.02
C ARG A 215 -14.47 1.27 -15.69
N LEU A 216 -14.10 0.26 -14.91
CA LEU A 216 -13.50 -0.98 -15.43
C LEU A 216 -14.49 -1.83 -16.23
N ARG A 217 -15.78 -1.85 -15.85
CA ARG A 217 -16.81 -2.57 -16.61
C ARG A 217 -17.06 -1.90 -17.95
N GLU A 218 -17.12 -0.58 -17.99
CA GLU A 218 -17.32 0.20 -19.21
C GLU A 218 -16.24 -0.09 -20.25
N VAL A 219 -14.95 -0.06 -19.86
CA VAL A 219 -13.85 -0.39 -20.77
C VAL A 219 -13.92 -1.83 -21.28
N LYS A 220 -14.29 -2.79 -20.42
CA LYS A 220 -14.47 -4.19 -20.85
C LYS A 220 -15.61 -4.36 -21.85
N LEU A 221 -16.68 -3.57 -21.75
CA LEU A 221 -17.80 -3.60 -22.70
C LEU A 221 -17.43 -2.96 -24.03
N ILE A 222 -16.59 -1.91 -24.03
CA ILE A 222 -16.11 -1.25 -25.26
C ILE A 222 -15.11 -2.15 -26.02
N ALA A 223 -14.34 -2.97 -25.29
CA ALA A 223 -13.34 -3.87 -25.87
C ALA A 223 -13.90 -5.23 -26.36
N ALA A 224 -15.17 -5.54 -26.06
CA ALA A 224 -15.85 -6.78 -26.43
C ALA A 224 -16.72 -6.61 -27.69
#